data_AF-A0A958FJT9-F1
#
_entry.id   AF-A0A958FJT9-F1
#
_cell.length_a   1.000
_cell.length_b   1.000
_cell.length_c   1.000
_cell.angle_alpha   90.00
_cell.angle_beta   90.00
_cell.angle_gamma   90.00
#
_symmetry.space_group_name_H-M   'P 1'
#
loop_
_entity.id
_entity.type
_entity.pdbx_description
1 polymer ?
#
loop_
_entity_poly.entity_id
_entity_poly.type
_entity_poly.pdbx_seq_one_letter_code
_entity_poly.pdbx_strand_id
1 'polypeptide(L)'
;MDSYQPELLAEGLYFPDGQILEEVYVYGSFLQSKMYRRGVRCSDCHNPHSLRPVADGNQLCTRCHSPHPDPGFPTLTAKDYDSPSH
;
A
#
# COMPACT_ATOMS: atom_id res chain seq x y z
N MET A 1 10.61 7.83 -19.70
CA MET A 1 10.58 7.62 -18.23
C MET A 1 11.93 7.03 -17.86
N ASP A 2 13.00 7.78 -18.10
CA ASP A 2 14.38 7.25 -18.16
C ASP A 2 15.28 7.90 -17.11
N SER A 3 14.70 8.26 -15.95
CA SER A 3 15.41 9.05 -14.93
C SER A 3 15.39 8.44 -13.53
N TYR A 4 14.72 7.30 -13.32
CA TYR A 4 14.59 6.69 -11.99
C TYR A 4 14.83 5.19 -12.06
N GLN A 5 15.95 4.74 -11.50
CA GLN A 5 16.21 3.32 -11.26
C GLN A 5 15.68 2.93 -9.86
N PRO A 6 14.87 1.87 -9.73
CA PRO A 6 14.48 1.34 -8.43
C PRO A 6 15.70 0.79 -7.71
N GLU A 7 15.99 1.30 -6.52
CA GLU A 7 17.07 0.79 -5.67
C GLU A 7 16.60 -0.37 -4.78
N LEU A 8 17.52 -1.28 -4.46
CA LEU A 8 17.26 -2.38 -3.53
C LEU A 8 17.19 -1.85 -2.09
N LEU A 9 16.57 -2.63 -1.19
CA LEU A 9 16.48 -2.27 0.23
C LEU A 9 17.89 -2.09 0.82
N ALA A 10 18.28 -0.85 1.10
CA ALA A 10 19.54 -0.48 1.72
C ALA A 10 19.30 0.11 3.12
N GLU A 11 20.22 -0.18 4.03
CA GLU A 11 20.19 0.32 5.40
C GLU A 11 20.32 1.86 5.40
N GLY A 12 19.37 2.55 6.05
CA GLY A 12 19.29 4.03 6.06
C GLY A 12 18.12 4.63 5.24
N LEU A 13 17.38 3.84 4.46
CA LEU A 13 16.23 4.30 3.67
C LEU A 13 14.85 3.95 4.28
N TYR A 14 14.82 3.03 5.24
CA TYR A 14 13.60 2.51 5.86
C TYR A 14 13.77 2.36 7.39
N PHE A 15 12.69 2.61 8.13
CA PHE A 15 12.52 2.20 9.51
C PHE A 15 12.41 0.66 9.61
N PRO A 16 12.71 0.06 10.78
CA PRO A 16 12.63 -1.39 10.98
C PRO A 16 11.23 -2.00 10.77
N ASP A 17 10.17 -1.19 10.84
CA ASP A 17 8.79 -1.58 10.56
C ASP A 17 8.40 -1.43 9.08
N GLY A 18 9.34 -0.99 8.24
CA GLY A 18 9.18 -0.80 6.80
C GLY A 18 8.65 0.57 6.40
N GLN A 19 8.44 1.49 7.36
CA GLN A 19 8.14 2.88 7.02
C GLN A 19 9.36 3.54 6.37
N ILE A 20 9.17 4.47 5.45
CA ILE A 20 10.26 5.11 4.72
C ILE A 20 10.83 6.28 5.55
N LEU A 21 12.17 6.41 5.59
CA LEU A 21 12.84 7.42 6.41
C LEU A 21 12.89 8.82 5.73
N GLU A 22 13.02 8.88 4.39
CA GLU A 22 12.96 10.11 3.57
C GLU A 22 12.72 9.81 2.05
N GLU A 23 12.54 10.83 1.20
CA GLU A 23 11.97 10.84 -0.18
C GLU A 23 12.54 9.81 -1.19
N VAL A 24 12.23 8.53 -1.03
CA VAL A 24 12.35 7.54 -2.09
C VAL A 24 11.00 7.44 -2.81
N TYR A 25 11.02 7.55 -4.13
CA TYR A 25 9.84 7.35 -4.98
C TYR A 25 9.16 6.03 -4.57
N VAL A 26 8.00 6.14 -3.92
CA VAL A 26 7.29 5.03 -3.23
C VAL A 26 6.97 3.86 -4.16
N TYR A 27 7.09 4.06 -5.47
CA TYR A 27 6.94 3.03 -6.48
C TYR A 27 7.82 1.79 -6.21
N GLY A 28 9.12 1.98 -5.91
CA GLY A 28 10.02 0.84 -5.61
C GLY A 28 9.58 0.06 -4.37
N SER A 29 9.26 0.78 -3.29
CA SER A 29 8.78 0.20 -2.04
C SER A 29 7.43 -0.51 -2.22
N PHE A 30 6.54 0.07 -3.03
CA PHE A 30 5.26 -0.55 -3.37
C PHE A 30 5.45 -1.86 -4.12
N LEU A 31 6.32 -1.91 -5.14
CA LEU A 31 6.62 -3.14 -5.89
C LEU A 31 7.16 -4.27 -4.99
N GLN A 32 7.89 -3.93 -3.92
CA GLN A 32 8.43 -4.90 -2.96
C GLN A 32 7.41 -5.30 -1.87
N SER A 33 6.29 -4.57 -1.75
CA SER A 33 5.30 -4.77 -0.69
C SER A 33 4.55 -6.10 -0.79
N LYS A 34 3.91 -6.49 0.32
CA LYS A 34 2.94 -7.59 0.31
C LYS A 34 1.72 -7.25 -0.56
N MET A 35 1.29 -5.99 -0.58
CA MET A 35 0.12 -5.54 -1.35
C MET A 35 0.33 -5.80 -2.85
N TYR A 36 1.46 -5.36 -3.40
CA TYR A 36 1.78 -5.59 -4.82
C TYR A 36 1.87 -7.08 -5.17
N ARG A 37 2.58 -7.86 -4.33
CA ARG A 37 2.68 -9.33 -4.49
C ARG A 37 1.33 -10.04 -4.40
N ARG A 38 0.35 -9.44 -3.72
CA ARG A 38 -1.02 -9.95 -3.60
C ARG A 38 -1.98 -9.35 -4.62
N GLY A 39 -1.46 -8.65 -5.63
CA GLY A 39 -2.25 -8.20 -6.78
C GLY A 39 -2.76 -6.77 -6.70
N VAL A 40 -2.53 -6.05 -5.60
CA VAL A 40 -2.93 -4.64 -5.47
C VAL A 40 -2.18 -3.79 -6.51
N ARG A 41 -2.88 -2.81 -7.07
CA ARG A 41 -2.42 -1.86 -8.09
C ARG A 41 -2.59 -0.43 -7.62
N CYS A 42 -1.90 0.49 -8.29
CA CYS A 42 -1.97 1.92 -7.97
C CYS A 42 -3.42 2.43 -8.04
N SER A 43 -4.22 1.92 -8.97
CA SER A 43 -5.63 2.27 -9.17
C SER A 43 -6.56 1.85 -8.04
N ASP A 44 -6.12 0.93 -7.18
CA ASP A 44 -6.92 0.49 -6.03
C ASP A 44 -6.94 1.56 -4.93
N CYS A 45 -5.90 2.42 -4.90
CA CYS A 45 -5.76 3.54 -3.97
C CYS A 45 -5.95 4.90 -4.63
N HIS A 46 -5.58 5.05 -5.91
CA HIS A 46 -5.59 6.32 -6.64
C HIS A 46 -6.52 6.29 -7.84
N ASN A 47 -7.20 7.41 -8.10
CA ASN A 47 -7.89 7.61 -9.36
C ASN A 47 -6.85 7.75 -10.49
N PRO A 48 -6.91 6.94 -11.56
CA PRO A 48 -5.88 6.93 -12.60
C PRO A 48 -5.83 8.22 -13.44
N HIS A 49 -6.89 9.03 -13.44
CA HIS A 49 -6.95 10.27 -14.23
C HIS A 49 -6.59 11.52 -13.41
N SER A 50 -7.00 11.58 -12.14
CA SER A 50 -6.71 12.73 -11.28
C SER A 50 -5.51 12.53 -10.36
N LEU A 51 -5.02 11.29 -10.24
CA LEU A 51 -3.97 10.84 -9.31
C LEU A 51 -4.34 11.02 -7.83
N ARG A 52 -5.52 11.54 -7.53
CA ARG A 52 -6.00 11.71 -6.16
C ARG A 52 -6.37 10.37 -5.55
N PRO A 53 -6.22 10.22 -4.22
CA PRO A 53 -6.76 9.06 -3.52
C PRO A 53 -8.26 8.87 -3.82
N VAL A 54 -8.70 7.61 -3.89
CA VAL A 54 -10.13 7.27 -4.10
C VAL A 54 -10.94 7.38 -2.80
N ALA A 55 -10.28 7.47 -1.65
CA ALA A 55 -10.84 7.68 -0.33
C ALA A 55 -9.82 8.39 0.56
N ASP A 56 -10.26 8.93 1.70
CA ASP A 56 -9.40 9.69 2.61
C ASP A 56 -8.98 8.88 3.83
N GLY A 57 -7.73 9.05 4.25
CA GLY A 57 -7.20 8.47 5.50
C GLY A 57 -7.38 6.95 5.58
N ASN A 58 -7.84 6.46 6.74
CA ASN A 58 -7.99 5.02 7.00
C ASN A 58 -9.03 4.35 6.08
N GLN A 59 -9.93 5.12 5.47
CA GLN A 59 -10.93 4.59 4.55
C GLN A 59 -10.30 3.99 3.28
N LEU A 60 -9.06 4.35 2.92
CA LEU A 60 -8.34 3.64 1.85
C LEU A 60 -8.03 2.20 2.25
N CYS A 61 -7.54 2.01 3.47
CA CYS A 61 -7.10 0.72 3.99
C CYS A 61 -8.28 -0.22 4.21
N THR A 62 -9.36 0.29 4.82
CA THR A 62 -10.53 -0.50 5.21
C THR A 62 -11.42 -0.92 4.02
N ARG A 63 -11.16 -0.39 2.82
CA ARG A 63 -11.76 -0.92 1.58
C ARG A 63 -11.41 -2.39 1.33
N CYS A 64 -10.20 -2.81 1.73
CA CYS A 64 -9.78 -4.22 1.65
C CYS A 64 -9.77 -4.87 3.05
N HIS A 65 -9.27 -4.14 4.05
CA HIS A 65 -9.14 -4.62 5.41
C HIS A 65 -10.40 -4.37 6.21
N SER A 66 -11.38 -5.27 6.09
CA SER A 66 -12.64 -5.16 6.80
C SER A 66 -13.13 -6.54 7.29
N PRO A 67 -14.22 -6.58 8.08
CA PRO A 67 -14.90 -7.83 8.41
C PRO A 67 -15.46 -8.56 7.18
N HIS A 68 -15.58 -7.86 6.05
CA HIS A 68 -16.12 -8.37 4.78
C HIS A 68 -15.14 -8.06 3.63
N PRO A 69 -13.95 -8.70 3.60
CA PRO A 69 -12.94 -8.43 2.61
C PRO A 69 -13.40 -8.86 1.20
N ASP A 70 -12.90 -8.16 0.18
CA ASP A 70 -13.20 -8.46 -1.22
C ASP A 70 -12.74 -9.89 -1.59
N PRO A 71 -13.61 -10.74 -2.17
CA PRO A 71 -13.25 -12.08 -2.64
C PRO A 71 -12.08 -12.12 -3.63
N GLY A 72 -11.80 -11.00 -4.32
CA GLY A 72 -10.65 -10.83 -5.21
C GLY A 72 -9.28 -10.93 -4.50
N PHE A 73 -9.25 -10.80 -3.17
CA PHE A 73 -8.05 -10.95 -2.36
C PHE A 73 -8.22 -12.08 -1.33
N PRO A 74 -8.16 -13.37 -1.74
CA PRO A 74 -8.57 -14.52 -0.93
C PRO A 74 -7.69 -14.76 0.31
N THR A 75 -6.55 -14.09 0.39
CA THR A 75 -5.62 -14.18 1.52
C THR A 75 -5.87 -13.15 2.62
N LEU A 76 -6.89 -12.29 2.47
CA LEU A 76 -7.24 -11.30 3.48
C LEU A 76 -7.91 -11.95 4.67
N THR A 77 -7.53 -11.50 5.86
CA THR A 77 -8.18 -11.87 7.11
C THR A 77 -9.37 -10.96 7.34
N ALA A 78 -10.55 -11.54 7.56
CA ALA A 78 -11.72 -10.79 7.99
C ALA A 78 -11.57 -10.38 9.47
N LYS A 79 -11.47 -9.08 9.74
CA LYS A 79 -11.41 -8.48 11.10
C LYS A 79 -11.87 -7.03 11.02
N ASP A 80 -12.26 -6.44 12.16
CA ASP A 80 -12.38 -5.00 12.26
C ASP A 80 -10.98 -4.34 12.37
N TYR A 81 -10.65 -3.52 11.38
CA TYR A 81 -9.38 -2.78 11.27
C TYR A 81 -9.55 -1.28 11.54
N ASP A 82 -10.77 -0.81 11.81
CA ASP A 82 -11.05 0.59 12.16
C ASP A 82 -11.22 0.77 13.69
N SER A 83 -11.04 -0.32 14.44
CA SER A 83 -11.09 -0.30 15.90
C SER A 83 -9.74 0.11 16.50
N PRO A 84 -9.73 0.90 17.60
CA PRO A 84 -8.52 1.18 18.39
C PRO A 84 -7.84 -0.07 18.97
N SER A 85 -8.52 -1.23 18.93
CA SER A 85 -7.98 -2.52 19.38
C SER A 85 -7.17 -3.26 18.31
N HIS A 86 -7.05 -2.67 17.12
CA HIS A 86 -6.28 -3.22 16.00
C HIS A 86 -4.88 -2.65 15.93
#